data_AF-A0A1H0RFR6-F1
#
_entry.id   AF-A0A1H0RFR6-F1
#
_cell.length_a   1.000
_cell.length_b   1.000
_cell.length_c   1.000
_cell.angle_alpha   90.00
_cell.angle_beta   90.00
_cell.angle_gamma   90.00
#
_symmetry.space_group_name_H-M   'P 1'
#
loop_
_entity.id
_entity.type
_entity.pdbx_description
1 polymer ?
#
loop_
_entity_poly.entity_id
_entity_poly.type
_entity_poly.pdbx_seq_one_letter_code
_entity_poly.pdbx_strand_id
1 'polypeptide(L)'
;MLSFKKPWAIAGGWSIDLFLGKATRDHDDIEIIIYRTDQLVIREYLNDWNFNKVQNGIITPWKRNEILVPPIHETYAEKGFEKIEILLNESNAEYWIYRRDTRIQREFNKTILTTNSGIPFLSPEITLLYKSKNPRPKDEIDFRNIYEYMSIEQKQWLQYSLKLIYTEHPWIELLS
;
A
#
# COMPACT_ATOMS: atom_id res chain seq x y z
N MET A 1 3.37 9.86 -13.32
CA MET A 1 3.67 8.47 -12.89
C MET A 1 3.90 7.49 -14.04
N LEU A 2 3.19 7.54 -15.19
CA LEU A 2 3.38 6.56 -16.29
C LEU A 2 4.82 6.44 -16.84
N SER A 3 5.62 7.51 -16.75
CA SER A 3 7.03 7.50 -17.16
C SER A 3 8.01 7.11 -16.03
N PHE A 4 7.53 6.89 -14.81
CA PHE A 4 8.35 6.44 -13.68
C PHE A 4 8.79 4.99 -13.89
N LYS A 5 10.09 4.72 -13.82
CA LYS A 5 10.70 3.44 -14.22
C LYS A 5 10.96 2.46 -13.09
N LYS A 6 10.59 2.82 -11.86
CA LYS A 6 10.70 1.94 -10.70
C LYS A 6 9.34 1.34 -10.35
N PRO A 7 9.30 0.18 -9.68
CA PRO A 7 8.04 -0.40 -9.25
C PRO A 7 7.28 0.58 -8.33
N TRP A 8 6.03 0.82 -8.67
CA TRP A 8 5.09 1.64 -7.91
C TRP A 8 3.69 1.08 -8.14
N ALA A 9 2.76 1.36 -7.23
CA ALA A 9 1.37 0.95 -7.40
C ALA A 9 0.42 1.90 -6.67
N ILE A 10 -0.80 2.05 -7.19
CA ILE A 10 -1.90 2.66 -6.47
C ILE A 10 -2.23 1.81 -5.23
N ALA A 11 -2.44 2.46 -4.10
CA ALA A 11 -2.70 1.82 -2.81
C ALA A 11 -4.04 2.28 -2.22
N GLY A 12 -4.25 2.02 -0.92
CA GLY A 12 -5.42 2.49 -0.20
C GLY A 12 -6.75 2.01 -0.78
N GLY A 13 -7.78 2.83 -0.65
CA GLY A 13 -9.11 2.55 -1.18
C GLY A 13 -9.15 2.38 -2.70
N TRP A 14 -8.34 3.14 -3.43
CA TRP A 14 -8.29 3.02 -4.88
C TRP A 14 -7.83 1.64 -5.35
N SER A 15 -6.92 0.98 -4.62
CA SER A 15 -6.50 -0.39 -4.99
C SER A 15 -7.64 -1.42 -4.89
N ILE A 16 -8.62 -1.19 -4.01
CA ILE A 16 -9.83 -2.03 -3.87
C ILE A 16 -10.72 -1.87 -5.10
N ASP A 17 -10.96 -0.63 -5.51
CA ASP A 17 -11.80 -0.32 -6.67
C ASP A 17 -11.15 -0.78 -7.97
N LEU A 18 -9.82 -0.66 -8.09
CA LEU A 18 -9.05 -1.18 -9.22
C LEU A 18 -9.09 -2.70 -9.30
N PHE A 19 -9.04 -3.39 -8.14
CA PHE A 19 -9.22 -4.85 -8.09
C PHE A 19 -10.62 -5.28 -8.56
N LEU A 20 -11.66 -4.55 -8.17
CA LEU A 20 -13.05 -4.84 -8.57
C LEU A 20 -13.40 -4.38 -9.98
N GLY A 21 -12.61 -3.47 -10.56
CA GLY A 21 -12.91 -2.81 -11.83
C GLY A 21 -14.09 -1.83 -11.76
N LYS A 22 -14.48 -1.36 -10.57
CA LYS A 22 -15.56 -0.38 -10.37
C LYS A 22 -15.30 0.48 -9.13
N ALA A 23 -15.77 1.72 -9.17
CA ALA A 23 -15.77 2.58 -7.98
C ALA A 23 -16.79 2.08 -6.95
N THR A 24 -16.40 2.00 -5.67
CA THR A 24 -17.29 1.53 -4.59
C THR A 24 -17.66 2.60 -3.57
N ARG A 25 -16.88 3.68 -3.51
CA ARG A 25 -17.10 4.87 -2.66
C ARG A 25 -16.23 6.03 -3.13
N ASP A 26 -16.47 7.21 -2.57
CA ASP A 26 -15.55 8.34 -2.72
C ASP A 26 -14.22 8.08 -1.99
N HIS A 27 -13.13 8.61 -2.54
CA HIS A 27 -11.79 8.56 -1.95
C HIS A 27 -11.25 9.98 -1.77
N ASP A 28 -10.77 10.26 -0.55
CA ASP A 28 -10.31 11.59 -0.14
C ASP A 28 -8.90 11.90 -0.66
N ASP A 29 -8.14 10.87 -0.99
CA ASP A 29 -6.71 10.91 -1.25
C ASP A 29 -6.27 9.93 -2.35
N ILE A 30 -5.10 10.21 -2.93
CA ILE A 30 -4.37 9.29 -3.80
C ILE A 30 -3.17 8.79 -3.01
N GLU A 31 -3.18 7.50 -2.71
CA GLU A 31 -2.07 6.79 -2.09
C GLU A 31 -1.32 5.97 -3.15
N ILE A 32 0.00 6.01 -3.13
CA ILE A 32 0.85 5.08 -3.87
C ILE A 32 1.84 4.40 -2.93
N ILE A 33 2.22 3.17 -3.27
CA ILE A 33 3.42 2.55 -2.72
C ILE A 33 4.59 2.72 -3.68
N ILE A 34 5.79 2.81 -3.10
CA ILE A 34 7.07 2.52 -3.75
C ILE A 34 7.92 1.69 -2.80
N TYR A 35 8.97 1.05 -3.32
CA TYR A 35 9.97 0.43 -2.45
C TYR A 35 10.94 1.46 -1.87
N ARG A 36 11.33 1.28 -0.61
CA ARG A 36 12.25 2.19 0.11
C ARG A 36 13.57 2.41 -0.63
N THR A 37 14.05 1.41 -1.35
CA THR A 37 15.27 1.49 -2.17
C THR A 37 15.17 2.53 -3.30
N ASP A 38 13.95 2.86 -3.75
CA ASP A 38 13.69 3.79 -4.84
C ASP A 38 13.25 5.19 -4.36
N GLN A 39 13.36 5.47 -3.05
CA GLN A 39 12.88 6.71 -2.44
C GLN A 39 13.55 7.99 -2.97
N LEU A 40 14.82 7.94 -3.38
CA LEU A 40 15.45 9.11 -4.02
C LEU A 40 15.00 9.26 -5.47
N VAL A 41 14.72 8.15 -6.15
CA VAL A 41 14.30 8.15 -7.55
C VAL A 41 12.92 8.81 -7.71
N ILE A 42 11.98 8.54 -6.79
CA ILE A 42 10.67 9.22 -6.83
C ILE A 42 10.80 10.74 -6.62
N ARG A 43 11.75 11.16 -5.79
CA ARG A 43 12.01 12.58 -5.53
C ARG A 43 12.62 13.29 -6.71
N GLU A 44 13.55 12.63 -7.38
CA GLU A 44 14.14 13.14 -8.62
C GLU A 44 13.10 13.19 -9.75
N TYR A 45 12.19 12.23 -9.78
CA TYR A 45 11.11 12.17 -10.76
C TYR A 45 10.08 13.30 -10.56
N LEU A 46 9.69 13.59 -9.32
CA LEU A 46 8.79 14.70 -8.95
C LEU A 46 9.59 15.92 -8.45
N ASN A 47 10.65 16.31 -9.17
CA ASN A 47 11.63 17.30 -8.67
C ASN A 47 11.05 18.71 -8.42
N ASP A 48 9.88 19.02 -8.97
CA ASP A 48 9.15 20.26 -8.83
C ASP A 48 8.02 20.19 -7.78
N TRP A 49 7.95 19.10 -7.02
CA TRP A 49 7.04 18.89 -5.91
C TRP A 49 7.72 19.14 -4.57
N ASN A 50 6.95 19.61 -3.59
CA ASN A 50 7.38 19.70 -2.20
C ASN A 50 7.17 18.35 -1.51
N PHE A 51 8.16 17.91 -0.74
CA PHE A 51 8.13 16.61 -0.06
C PHE A 51 8.14 16.78 1.46
N ASN A 52 7.23 16.07 2.11
CA ASN A 52 7.16 15.97 3.56
C ASN A 52 7.22 14.50 3.99
N LYS A 53 7.71 14.25 5.20
CA LYS A 53 7.73 12.95 5.85
C LYS A 53 6.92 12.99 7.14
N VAL A 54 6.27 11.89 7.46
CA VAL A 54 5.44 11.74 8.66
C VAL A 54 6.11 10.78 9.62
N GLN A 55 6.26 11.21 10.88
CA GLN A 55 6.72 10.35 11.96
C GLN A 55 5.91 10.65 13.21
N ASN A 56 5.23 9.63 13.76
CA ASN A 56 4.38 9.77 14.95
C ASN A 56 3.33 10.90 14.82
N GLY A 57 2.75 11.07 13.63
CA GLY A 57 1.79 12.14 13.32
C GLY A 57 2.40 13.53 13.11
N ILE A 58 3.72 13.67 13.25
CA ILE A 58 4.42 14.94 13.01
C ILE A 58 4.89 14.99 11.56
N ILE A 59 4.48 16.04 10.86
CA ILE A 59 4.88 16.32 9.47
C ILE A 59 6.10 17.22 9.48
N THR A 60 7.18 16.79 8.82
CA THR A 60 8.40 17.60 8.65
C THR A 60 8.87 17.57 7.20
N PRO A 61 9.62 18.58 6.73
CA PRO A 61 10.18 18.54 5.39
C PRO A 61 11.08 17.32 5.21
N TRP A 62 10.86 16.57 4.13
CA TRP A 62 11.81 15.57 3.67
C TRP A 62 12.83 16.33 2.80
N LYS A 63 14.10 16.37 3.19
CA LYS A 63 15.13 17.18 2.50
C LYS A 63 15.69 16.47 1.26
N ARG A 64 16.11 17.26 0.26
CA ARG A 64 16.77 16.71 -0.94
C ARG A 64 17.97 15.85 -0.53
N ASN A 65 18.10 14.66 -1.12
CA ASN A 65 19.13 13.65 -0.84
C ASN A 65 19.07 13.01 0.57
N GLU A 66 18.07 13.32 1.38
CA GLU A 66 17.87 12.64 2.66
C GLU A 66 17.33 11.22 2.44
N ILE A 67 18.03 10.23 3.00
CA ILE A 67 17.58 8.84 3.05
C ILE A 67 16.72 8.63 4.30
N LEU A 68 15.46 8.29 4.08
CA LEU A 68 14.52 7.88 5.12
C LEU A 68 14.73 6.41 5.47
N VAL A 69 14.79 6.15 6.77
CA VAL A 69 14.89 4.82 7.38
C VAL A 69 13.66 4.57 8.26
N PRO A 70 13.36 3.30 8.60
CA PRO A 70 12.34 3.00 9.60
C PRO A 70 12.56 3.79 10.91
N PRO A 71 11.49 4.25 11.58
CA PRO A 71 10.08 3.92 11.35
C PRO A 71 9.35 4.88 10.40
N ILE A 72 10.07 5.65 9.55
CA ILE A 72 9.44 6.58 8.61
C ILE A 72 8.98 5.81 7.36
N HIS A 73 7.67 5.69 7.18
CA HIS A 73 7.06 4.97 6.06
C HIS A 73 6.08 5.82 5.25
N GLU A 74 5.60 6.91 5.83
CA GLU A 74 4.58 7.76 5.23
C GLU A 74 5.21 9.09 4.84
N THR A 75 5.01 9.47 3.59
CA THR A 75 5.51 10.72 3.02
C THR A 75 4.43 11.32 2.14
N TYR A 76 4.51 12.63 1.93
CA TYR A 76 3.64 13.34 0.99
C TYR A 76 4.50 14.02 -0.06
N ALA A 77 3.98 14.06 -1.28
CA ALA A 77 4.42 14.96 -2.33
C ALA A 77 3.25 15.89 -2.67
N GLU A 78 3.51 17.19 -2.80
CA GLU A 78 2.51 18.18 -3.21
C GLU A 78 3.01 19.19 -4.24
N LYS A 79 2.14 19.59 -5.17
CA LYS A 79 2.37 20.66 -6.14
C LYS A 79 1.06 21.40 -6.42
N GLY A 80 0.96 22.65 -5.95
CA GLY A 80 -0.28 23.42 -6.05
C GLY A 80 -1.40 22.74 -5.26
N PHE A 81 -2.47 22.32 -5.95
CA PHE A 81 -3.59 21.58 -5.34
C PHE A 81 -3.44 20.06 -5.44
N GLU A 82 -2.42 19.57 -6.14
CA GLU A 82 -2.16 18.14 -6.28
C GLU A 82 -1.41 17.64 -5.04
N LYS A 83 -1.89 16.54 -4.45
CA LYS A 83 -1.26 15.87 -3.31
C LYS A 83 -1.30 14.36 -3.51
N ILE A 84 -0.17 13.71 -3.27
CA ILE A 84 -0.04 12.25 -3.31
C ILE A 84 0.61 11.80 -2.00
N GLU A 85 0.00 10.81 -1.35
CA GLU A 85 0.65 10.08 -0.28
C GLU A 85 1.51 8.96 -0.85
N ILE A 86 2.77 8.92 -0.44
CA ILE A 86 3.76 7.95 -0.91
C ILE A 86 4.18 7.12 0.31
N LEU A 87 3.80 5.84 0.26
CA LEU A 87 4.05 4.84 1.28
C LEU A 87 5.32 4.03 0.94
N LEU A 88 6.38 4.21 1.73
CA LEU A 88 7.62 3.45 1.61
C LEU A 88 7.44 2.02 2.14
N ASN A 89 7.49 1.07 1.21
CA ASN A 89 7.37 -0.35 1.49
C ASN A 89 8.76 -1.00 1.56
N GLU A 90 8.88 -2.03 2.41
CA GLU A 90 10.11 -2.79 2.56
C GLU A 90 10.11 -4.00 1.61
N SER A 91 11.28 -4.35 1.12
CA SER A 91 11.47 -5.54 0.30
C SER A 91 12.90 -6.05 0.42
N ASN A 92 13.09 -7.31 0.02
CA ASN A 92 14.39 -7.86 -0.37
C ASN A 92 14.32 -8.30 -1.84
N ALA A 93 15.30 -9.09 -2.30
CA ALA A 93 15.38 -9.52 -3.69
C ALA A 93 14.18 -10.36 -4.17
N GLU A 94 13.50 -11.06 -3.26
CA GLU A 94 12.47 -12.05 -3.59
C GLU A 94 11.08 -11.67 -3.05
N TYR A 95 11.05 -10.88 -1.98
CA TYR A 95 9.85 -10.65 -1.18
C TYR A 95 9.60 -9.18 -0.87
N TRP A 96 8.33 -8.79 -0.92
CA TRP A 96 7.79 -7.69 -0.14
C TRP A 96 7.71 -8.10 1.34
N ILE A 97 8.04 -7.19 2.24
CA ILE A 97 8.12 -7.45 3.69
C ILE A 97 7.13 -6.53 4.43
N TYR A 98 6.27 -7.14 5.25
CA TYR A 98 5.33 -6.36 6.04
C TYR A 98 6.04 -5.59 7.15
N ARG A 99 5.96 -4.26 7.10
CA ARG A 99 6.69 -3.38 8.02
C ARG A 99 6.33 -3.53 9.50
N ARG A 100 5.16 -4.11 9.82
CA ARG A 100 4.71 -4.29 11.22
C ARG A 100 5.12 -5.65 11.79
N ASP A 101 5.44 -6.63 10.94
CA ASP A 101 5.91 -7.96 11.32
C ASP A 101 6.66 -8.61 10.16
N THR A 102 7.98 -8.74 10.28
CA THR A 102 8.85 -9.21 9.19
C THR A 102 8.73 -10.71 8.90
N ARG A 103 7.99 -11.47 9.73
CA ARG A 103 7.61 -12.86 9.45
C ARG A 103 6.61 -12.94 8.30
N ILE A 104 5.90 -11.86 8.02
CA ILE A 104 4.90 -11.78 6.96
C ILE A 104 5.55 -11.22 5.70
N GLN A 105 5.56 -12.03 4.66
CA GLN A 105 6.21 -11.76 3.39
C GLN A 105 5.31 -12.17 2.24
N ARG A 106 5.38 -11.44 1.12
CA ARG A 106 4.68 -11.75 -0.12
C ARG A 106 5.69 -11.81 -1.26
N GLU A 107 5.54 -12.78 -2.16
CA GLU A 107 6.39 -12.88 -3.35
C GLU A 107 6.30 -11.57 -4.14
N PHE A 108 7.46 -11.08 -4.58
CA PHE A 108 7.55 -9.77 -5.21
C PHE A 108 6.63 -9.63 -6.44
N ASN A 109 6.53 -10.69 -7.25
CA ASN A 109 5.67 -10.75 -8.44
C ASN A 109 4.15 -10.83 -8.14
N LYS A 110 3.75 -11.04 -6.88
CA LYS A 110 2.36 -11.03 -6.42
C LYS A 110 1.98 -9.75 -5.68
N THR A 111 2.93 -8.85 -5.45
CA THR A 111 2.71 -7.64 -4.66
C THR A 111 1.94 -6.57 -5.44
N ILE A 112 2.34 -6.35 -6.70
CA ILE A 112 1.76 -5.34 -7.58
C ILE A 112 1.04 -6.06 -8.73
N LEU A 113 -0.27 -5.83 -8.82
CA LEU A 113 -1.10 -6.30 -9.94
C LEU A 113 -1.31 -5.15 -10.93
N THR A 114 -1.78 -5.48 -12.12
CA THR A 114 -2.00 -4.49 -13.18
C THR A 114 -3.40 -4.65 -13.76
N THR A 115 -4.12 -3.55 -13.94
CA THR A 115 -5.41 -3.57 -14.64
C THR A 115 -5.24 -3.86 -16.13
N ASN A 116 -6.34 -4.17 -16.83
CA ASN A 116 -6.31 -4.31 -18.30
C ASN A 116 -5.84 -3.04 -19.02
N SER A 117 -5.97 -1.87 -18.39
CA SER A 117 -5.50 -0.58 -18.91
C SER A 117 -4.05 -0.25 -18.54
N GLY A 118 -3.34 -1.16 -17.86
CA GLY A 118 -1.93 -0.98 -17.50
C GLY A 118 -1.69 -0.20 -16.21
N ILE A 119 -2.70 0.03 -15.37
CA ILE A 119 -2.55 0.76 -14.12
C ILE A 119 -2.05 -0.22 -13.03
N PRO A 120 -0.88 0.01 -12.41
CA PRO A 120 -0.41 -0.84 -11.32
C PRO A 120 -1.14 -0.51 -10.02
N PHE A 121 -1.56 -1.54 -9.28
CA PHE A 121 -2.21 -1.41 -7.98
C PHE A 121 -1.74 -2.50 -7.01
N LEU A 122 -1.77 -2.17 -5.72
CA LEU A 122 -1.36 -3.09 -4.67
C LEU A 122 -2.35 -4.26 -4.57
N SER A 123 -1.83 -5.48 -4.43
CA SER A 123 -2.66 -6.68 -4.33
C SER A 123 -3.67 -6.58 -3.17
N PRO A 124 -4.90 -7.11 -3.37
CA PRO A 124 -5.98 -6.95 -2.39
C PRO A 124 -5.62 -7.52 -1.02
N GLU A 125 -4.90 -8.65 -0.97
CA GLU A 125 -4.46 -9.26 0.28
C GLU A 125 -3.49 -8.38 1.08
N ILE A 126 -2.59 -7.64 0.42
CA ILE A 126 -1.69 -6.71 1.13
C ILE A 126 -2.46 -5.46 1.57
N THR A 127 -3.32 -4.91 0.71
CA THR A 127 -4.15 -3.76 1.06
C THR A 127 -5.01 -4.07 2.29
N LEU A 128 -5.68 -5.22 2.31
CA LEU A 128 -6.46 -5.67 3.45
C LEU A 128 -5.59 -5.93 4.69
N LEU A 129 -4.40 -6.53 4.55
CA LEU A 129 -3.49 -6.70 5.67
C LEU A 129 -3.15 -5.38 6.37
N TYR A 130 -2.95 -4.28 5.63
CA TYR A 130 -2.75 -2.96 6.25
C TYR A 130 -3.99 -2.44 6.97
N LYS A 131 -5.16 -2.61 6.35
CA LYS A 131 -6.47 -2.20 6.87
C LYS A 131 -6.95 -3.00 8.09
N SER A 132 -6.44 -4.22 8.28
CA SER A 132 -6.77 -5.09 9.43
C SER A 132 -6.38 -4.49 10.79
N LYS A 133 -5.45 -3.54 10.84
CA LYS A 133 -5.06 -2.91 12.09
C LYS A 133 -6.10 -1.85 12.48
N ASN A 134 -6.96 -2.18 13.43
CA ASN A 134 -8.06 -1.34 13.92
C ASN A 134 -8.95 -0.85 12.75
N PRO A 135 -9.66 -1.78 12.07
CA PRO A 135 -10.41 -1.46 10.87
C PRO A 135 -11.47 -0.40 11.14
N ARG A 136 -11.51 0.64 10.31
CA ARG A 136 -12.58 1.65 10.32
C ARG A 136 -13.80 1.11 9.57
N PRO A 137 -14.98 1.73 9.69
CA PRO A 137 -16.17 1.30 8.93
C PRO A 137 -15.94 1.18 7.41
N LYS A 138 -15.16 2.09 6.81
CA LYS A 138 -14.79 2.00 5.38
C LYS A 138 -13.86 0.82 5.07
N ASP A 139 -13.00 0.44 6.01
CA ASP A 139 -12.10 -0.70 5.85
C ASP A 139 -12.86 -2.04 5.94
N GLU A 140 -13.89 -2.12 6.79
CA GLU A 140 -14.82 -3.27 6.84
C GLU A 140 -15.63 -3.41 5.54
N ILE A 141 -16.09 -2.29 4.97
CA ILE A 141 -16.78 -2.28 3.67
C ILE A 141 -15.82 -2.73 2.56
N ASP A 142 -14.60 -2.18 2.52
CA ASP A 142 -13.57 -2.57 1.56
C ASP A 142 -13.30 -4.08 1.62
N PHE A 143 -13.19 -4.67 2.83
CA PHE A 143 -13.05 -6.12 3.03
C PHE A 143 -14.25 -6.90 2.46
N ARG A 144 -15.47 -6.55 2.87
CA ARG A 144 -16.70 -7.23 2.44
C ARG A 144 -16.92 -7.17 0.93
N ASN A 145 -16.49 -6.08 0.30
CA ASN A 145 -16.63 -5.90 -1.14
C ASN A 145 -15.75 -6.83 -1.96
N ILE A 146 -14.57 -7.23 -1.46
CA ILE A 146 -13.58 -7.93 -2.28
C ILE A 146 -13.32 -9.37 -1.87
N TYR A 147 -13.55 -9.75 -0.60
CA TYR A 147 -13.06 -11.04 -0.11
C TYR A 147 -13.60 -12.20 -0.94
N GLU A 148 -14.86 -12.18 -1.39
CA GLU A 148 -15.43 -13.24 -2.22
C GLU A 148 -14.79 -13.36 -3.61
N TYR A 149 -14.27 -12.25 -4.15
CA TYR A 149 -13.61 -12.18 -5.46
C TYR A 149 -12.10 -12.50 -5.40
N MET A 150 -11.50 -12.51 -4.22
CA MET A 150 -10.11 -12.92 -4.04
C MET A 150 -9.93 -14.40 -4.38
N SER A 151 -8.79 -14.73 -4.98
CA SER A 151 -8.45 -16.13 -5.24
C SER A 151 -8.25 -16.90 -3.92
N ILE A 152 -8.35 -18.23 -3.99
CA ILE A 152 -8.11 -19.12 -2.83
C ILE A 152 -6.74 -18.84 -2.21
N GLU A 153 -5.72 -18.65 -3.04
CA GLU A 153 -4.36 -18.40 -2.59
C GLU A 153 -4.20 -17.05 -1.88
N GLN A 154 -4.85 -15.99 -2.38
CA GLN A 154 -4.85 -14.68 -1.74
C GLN A 154 -5.57 -14.71 -0.39
N LYS A 155 -6.71 -15.41 -0.30
CA LYS A 155 -7.45 -15.61 0.95
C LYS A 155 -6.60 -16.35 1.98
N GLN A 156 -5.98 -17.47 1.57
CA GLN A 156 -5.11 -18.27 2.44
C GLN A 156 -3.91 -17.46 2.94
N TRP A 157 -3.26 -16.68 2.07
CA TRP A 157 -2.14 -15.83 2.46
C TRP A 157 -2.58 -14.76 3.48
N LEU A 158 -3.71 -14.08 3.23
CA LEU A 158 -4.22 -13.07 4.15
C LEU A 158 -4.62 -13.71 5.49
N GLN A 159 -5.32 -14.84 5.46
CA GLN A 159 -5.74 -15.54 6.68
C GLN A 159 -4.54 -15.97 7.52
N TYR A 160 -3.50 -16.54 6.90
CA TYR A 160 -2.26 -16.91 7.58
C TYR A 160 -1.57 -15.68 8.19
N SER A 161 -1.48 -14.58 7.42
CA SER A 161 -0.89 -13.33 7.88
C SER A 161 -1.63 -12.73 9.08
N LEU A 162 -2.97 -12.75 9.07
CA LEU A 162 -3.78 -12.28 10.20
C LEU A 162 -3.58 -13.17 11.44
N LYS A 163 -3.52 -14.50 11.28
CA LYS A 163 -3.26 -15.45 12.39
C LYS A 163 -1.88 -15.28 13.03
N LEU A 164 -0.90 -14.71 12.31
CA LEU A 164 0.42 -14.41 12.89
C LEU A 164 0.43 -13.17 13.79
N ILE A 165 -0.49 -12.22 13.55
CA ILE A 165 -0.54 -10.92 14.24
C ILE A 165 -1.57 -10.94 15.37
N TYR A 166 -2.73 -11.57 15.14
CA TYR A 166 -3.89 -11.47 16.00
C TYR A 166 -4.27 -12.85 16.56
N THR A 167 -4.55 -12.89 17.87
CA THR A 167 -5.19 -14.06 18.50
C THR A 167 -6.57 -14.31 17.92
N GLU A 168 -7.34 -13.22 17.73
CA GLU A 168 -8.67 -13.22 17.13
C GLU A 168 -8.80 -12.01 16.18
N HIS A 169 -9.40 -12.23 15.02
CA HIS A 169 -9.72 -11.16 14.08
C HIS A 169 -10.97 -11.54 13.25
N PRO A 170 -11.99 -10.68 13.14
CA PRO A 170 -13.28 -11.04 12.53
C PRO A 170 -13.17 -11.52 11.08
N TRP A 171 -12.17 -11.01 10.34
CA TRP A 171 -11.94 -11.44 8.95
C TRP A 171 -11.39 -12.86 8.81
N ILE A 172 -10.79 -13.45 9.84
CA ILE A 172 -10.14 -14.77 9.72
C ILE A 172 -11.15 -15.87 9.36
N GLU A 173 -12.34 -15.86 9.98
CA GLU A 173 -13.39 -16.84 9.73
C GLU A 173 -14.03 -16.67 8.35
N LEU A 174 -14.07 -15.45 7.82
CA LEU A 174 -14.64 -15.14 6.50
C LEU A 174 -13.68 -15.50 5.35
N LEU A 175 -12.41 -15.74 5.66
CA LEU A 175 -11.36 -16.10 4.69
C LEU A 175 -11.14 -17.61 4.55
N SER A 176 -11.90 -18.45 5.28
CA SER A 176 -11.82 -19.91 5.20
C SER A 176 -12.40 -20.47 3.92
#